data_AF-A0A7L0J9H4-F1
#
_entry.id   AF-A0A7L0J9H4-F1
#
_cell.length_a   1.000
_cell.length_b   1.000
_cell.length_c   1.000
_cell.angle_alpha   90.00
_cell.angle_beta   90.00
_cell.angle_gamma   90.00
#
_symmetry.space_group_name_H-M   'P 1'
#
loop_
_entity.id
_entity.type
_entity.pdbx_description
1 polymer ?
#
loop_
_entity_poly.entity_id
_entity_poly.type
_entity_poly.pdbx_seq_one_letter_code
_entity_poly.pdbx_strand_id
1 'polypeptide(L)'
;MALRVFCNSCSCEPRKPTPRFCLTSCGHVFCEVCLQKGEKDKCLICKTACQTLVLSKQINPDLQALFMGVDVLCNKYSKEITQISEFQEKHRKHLLIHYKQKAAKLEESLKKATQQIQQIQCMKPPEKTPQLPFSSTSRNPFSIPSRKQNGYSSYPLHSSHPSASETVEAMEIDPVPSPMRKV
;
A
#
# COMPACT_ATOMS: atom_id res chain seq x y z
N MET A 1 -23.83 -6.81 -20.82
CA MET A 1 -23.06 -7.70 -21.72
C MET A 1 -22.17 -6.80 -22.57
N ALA A 2 -20.84 -7.00 -22.57
CA ALA A 2 -19.97 -6.23 -23.45
C ALA A 2 -20.18 -6.69 -24.89
N LEU A 3 -20.34 -5.72 -25.79
CA LEU A 3 -20.57 -5.97 -27.21
C LEU A 3 -19.28 -6.51 -27.85
N ARG A 4 -19.38 -7.58 -28.64
CA ARG A 4 -18.26 -8.09 -29.43
C ARG A 4 -17.85 -7.05 -30.47
N VAL A 5 -16.55 -6.95 -30.75
CA VAL A 5 -16.06 -6.11 -31.83
C VAL A 5 -16.56 -6.64 -33.17
N PHE A 6 -17.09 -5.75 -34.01
CA PHE A 6 -17.61 -6.03 -35.34
C PHE A 6 -16.98 -5.09 -36.37
N CYS A 7 -17.14 -5.41 -37.65
CA CYS A 7 -16.70 -4.53 -38.73
C CYS A 7 -17.66 -3.34 -38.84
N ASN A 8 -17.16 -2.11 -38.76
CA ASN A 8 -17.98 -0.90 -38.90
C ASN A 8 -18.61 -0.73 -40.28
N SER A 9 -18.16 -1.50 -41.30
CA SER A 9 -18.73 -1.47 -42.66
C SER A 9 -19.74 -2.58 -42.92
N CYS A 10 -19.48 -3.84 -42.53
CA CYS A 10 -20.42 -4.96 -42.75
C CYS A 10 -21.19 -5.44 -41.53
N SER A 11 -20.93 -4.89 -40.34
CA SER A 11 -21.47 -5.38 -39.06
C SER A 11 -21.20 -6.86 -38.78
N CYS A 12 -20.31 -7.46 -39.57
CA CYS A 12 -19.94 -8.86 -39.51
C CYS A 12 -19.05 -9.08 -38.27
N GLU A 13 -19.44 -10.06 -37.47
CA GLU A 13 -18.64 -10.50 -36.33
C GLU A 13 -17.45 -11.36 -36.78
N PRO A 14 -16.37 -11.39 -35.99
CA PRO A 14 -15.27 -12.32 -36.20
C PRO A 14 -15.74 -13.78 -36.07
N ARG A 15 -15.89 -14.45 -37.21
CA ARG A 15 -16.35 -15.86 -37.28
C ARG A 15 -15.26 -16.90 -37.03
N LYS A 16 -13.99 -16.48 -37.00
CA LYS A 16 -12.83 -17.34 -36.77
C LYS A 16 -12.15 -16.94 -35.45
N PRO A 17 -11.47 -17.87 -34.75
CA PRO A 17 -10.71 -17.55 -33.55
C PRO A 17 -9.59 -16.50 -33.76
N THR A 18 -9.07 -16.42 -34.99
CA THR A 18 -8.06 -15.44 -35.41
C THR A 18 -8.56 -14.65 -36.61
N PRO A 19 -9.54 -13.77 -36.40
CA PRO A 19 -10.16 -13.01 -37.47
C PRO A 19 -9.21 -11.87 -37.88
N ARG A 20 -8.97 -11.70 -39.19
CA ARG A 20 -8.15 -10.58 -39.67
C ARG A 20 -8.98 -9.32 -39.71
N PHE A 21 -8.87 -8.55 -38.63
CA PHE A 21 -9.46 -7.22 -38.51
C PHE A 21 -8.36 -6.18 -38.44
N CYS A 22 -8.69 -4.96 -38.84
CA CYS A 22 -7.78 -3.84 -38.80
C CYS A 22 -8.43 -2.67 -38.07
N LEU A 23 -7.65 -1.96 -37.28
CA LEU A 23 -8.02 -0.73 -36.60
C LEU A 23 -7.38 0.44 -37.33
N THR A 24 -8.17 1.47 -37.62
CA THR A 24 -7.65 2.72 -38.19
C THR A 24 -7.28 3.73 -37.10
N SER A 25 -6.40 4.68 -37.40
CA SER A 25 -6.02 5.75 -36.47
C SER A 25 -7.18 6.64 -36.04
N CYS A 26 -8.28 6.67 -36.81
CA CYS A 26 -9.54 7.34 -36.42
C CYS A 26 -10.49 6.47 -35.59
N GLY A 27 -10.08 5.27 -35.18
CA GLY A 27 -10.85 4.39 -34.29
C GLY A 27 -11.83 3.43 -34.98
N HIS A 28 -11.95 3.44 -36.31
CA HIS A 28 -12.84 2.52 -37.03
C HIS A 28 -12.19 1.16 -37.25
N VAL A 29 -13.00 0.10 -37.13
CA VAL A 29 -12.57 -1.29 -37.23
C VAL A 29 -13.15 -1.94 -38.48
N PHE A 30 -12.32 -2.62 -39.27
CA PHE A 30 -12.74 -3.26 -40.54
C PHE A 30 -12.26 -4.70 -40.63
N CYS A 31 -13.07 -5.58 -41.21
CA CYS A 31 -12.61 -6.89 -41.63
C CYS A 31 -11.74 -6.78 -42.89
N GLU A 32 -10.86 -7.76 -43.09
CA GLU A 32 -9.96 -7.84 -44.25
C GLU A 32 -10.72 -7.69 -45.60
N VAL A 33 -11.91 -8.27 -45.71
CA VAL A 33 -12.73 -8.22 -46.94
C VAL A 33 -13.22 -6.81 -47.26
N CYS A 34 -13.71 -6.07 -46.25
CA CYS A 34 -14.16 -4.69 -46.45
C CYS A 34 -12.98 -3.79 -46.78
N LEU A 35 -11.85 -3.98 -46.10
CA LEU A 35 -10.66 -3.17 -46.32
C LEU A 35 -10.08 -3.38 -47.74
N GLN A 36 -10.08 -4.61 -48.25
CA GLN A 36 -9.64 -4.91 -49.62
C GLN A 36 -10.49 -4.27 -50.71
N LYS A 37 -11.77 -4.00 -50.44
CA LYS A 37 -12.68 -3.30 -51.37
C LYS A 37 -12.53 -1.77 -51.30
N GLY A 38 -11.84 -1.26 -50.29
CA GLY A 38 -11.64 0.16 -50.06
C GLY A 38 -10.43 0.73 -50.79
N GLU A 39 -10.32 2.06 -50.77
CA GLU A 39 -9.10 2.75 -51.14
C GLU A 39 -8.03 2.54 -50.06
N LYS A 40 -6.77 2.33 -50.48
CA LYS A 40 -5.64 2.25 -49.57
C LYS A 40 -5.50 3.55 -48.77
N ASP A 41 -5.12 3.40 -47.50
CA ASP A 41 -4.85 4.50 -46.57
C ASP A 41 -6.01 5.46 -46.34
N LYS A 42 -7.25 5.08 -46.69
CA LYS A 42 -8.46 5.87 -46.39
C LYS A 42 -9.46 5.08 -45.55
N CYS A 43 -10.06 5.75 -44.58
CA CYS A 43 -11.11 5.16 -43.78
C CYS A 43 -12.40 5.01 -44.62
N LEU A 44 -13.02 3.83 -44.57
CA LEU A 44 -14.28 3.56 -45.27
C LEU A 44 -15.47 4.36 -44.71
N ILE A 45 -15.38 4.84 -43.47
CA ILE A 45 -16.42 5.63 -42.79
C ILE A 45 -16.14 7.12 -42.90
N CYS A 46 -15.01 7.60 -42.36
CA CYS A 46 -14.67 9.03 -42.37
C CYS A 46 -14.23 9.56 -43.74
N LYS A 47 -13.84 8.68 -44.68
CA LYS A 47 -13.25 9.02 -45.99
C LYS A 47 -11.95 9.84 -45.93
N THR A 48 -11.36 9.99 -44.76
CA THR A 48 -10.07 10.67 -44.53
C THR A 48 -8.90 9.70 -44.63
N ALA A 49 -7.71 10.22 -44.89
CA ALA A 49 -6.48 9.45 -44.82
C ALA A 49 -6.26 8.92 -43.40
N CYS A 50 -6.00 7.62 -43.23
CA CYS A 50 -5.86 6.96 -41.94
C CYS A 50 -4.81 5.86 -42.01
N GLN A 51 -3.93 5.82 -41.00
CA GLN A 51 -3.05 4.69 -40.81
C GLN A 51 -3.89 3.48 -40.35
N THR A 52 -3.56 2.31 -40.86
CA THR A 52 -4.25 1.07 -40.54
C THR A 52 -3.30 0.11 -39.82
N LEU A 53 -3.71 -0.35 -38.65
CA LEU A 53 -3.02 -1.35 -37.85
C LEU A 53 -3.77 -2.68 -37.95
N VAL A 54 -3.08 -3.74 -38.37
CA VAL A 54 -3.65 -5.09 -38.37
C VAL A 54 -3.72 -5.61 -36.93
N LEU A 55 -4.92 -5.98 -36.49
CA LEU A 55 -5.14 -6.60 -35.19
C LEU A 55 -4.61 -8.04 -35.24
N SER A 56 -3.38 -8.20 -34.79
CA SER A 56 -2.67 -9.47 -34.72
C SER A 56 -2.19 -9.73 -33.29
N LYS A 57 -1.54 -10.88 -33.05
CA LYS A 57 -0.91 -11.18 -31.76
C LYS A 57 0.32 -10.32 -31.45
N GLN A 58 0.80 -9.52 -32.41
CA GLN A 58 2.04 -8.74 -32.29
C GLN A 58 1.80 -7.27 -31.90
N ILE A 59 0.54 -6.87 -31.68
CA ILE A 59 0.22 -5.51 -31.23
C ILE A 59 0.48 -5.35 -29.72
N ASN A 60 0.57 -4.10 -29.26
CA ASN A 60 0.68 -3.77 -27.83
C ASN A 60 -0.42 -4.51 -27.02
N PRO A 61 -0.09 -5.20 -25.92
CA PRO A 61 -1.04 -5.94 -25.08
C PRO A 61 -2.23 -5.11 -24.58
N ASP A 62 -2.05 -3.83 -24.28
CA ASP A 62 -3.10 -2.93 -23.80
C ASP A 62 -4.10 -2.63 -24.91
N LEU A 63 -3.60 -2.42 -26.12
CA LEU A 63 -4.44 -2.26 -27.30
C LEU A 63 -5.14 -3.57 -27.65
N GLN A 64 -4.45 -4.71 -27.51
CA GLN A 64 -5.03 -6.05 -27.71
C GLN A 64 -6.20 -6.30 -26.76
N ALA A 65 -6.08 -5.87 -25.50
CA ALA A 65 -7.11 -6.07 -24.48
C ALA A 65 -8.46 -5.47 -24.89
N LEU A 66 -8.47 -4.35 -25.64
CA LEU A 66 -9.71 -3.73 -26.15
C LEU A 66 -10.54 -4.65 -27.06
N PHE A 67 -9.91 -5.65 -27.66
CA PHE A 67 -10.53 -6.58 -28.61
C PHE A 67 -10.76 -7.97 -28.01
N MET A 68 -10.37 -8.20 -26.75
CA MET A 68 -10.54 -9.47 -26.08
C MET A 68 -11.91 -9.57 -25.40
N GLY A 69 -12.40 -10.80 -25.23
CA GLY A 69 -13.61 -11.05 -24.45
C GLY A 69 -13.43 -10.67 -22.98
N VAL A 70 -14.48 -10.11 -22.37
CA VAL A 70 -14.46 -9.69 -20.96
C VAL A 70 -14.14 -10.87 -20.04
N ASP A 71 -14.64 -12.06 -20.35
CA ASP A 71 -14.32 -13.30 -19.64
C ASP A 71 -12.81 -13.61 -19.65
N VAL A 72 -12.15 -13.42 -20.79
CA VAL A 72 -10.70 -13.62 -20.93
C VAL A 72 -9.93 -12.56 -20.14
N LEU A 73 -10.35 -11.30 -20.21
CA LEU A 73 -9.75 -10.20 -19.45
C LEU A 73 -9.92 -10.41 -17.95
N CYS A 74 -11.11 -10.76 -17.48
CA CYS A 74 -11.38 -11.08 -16.08
C CYS A 74 -10.47 -12.20 -15.59
N ASN A 75 -10.33 -13.28 -16.36
CA ASN A 75 -9.44 -14.38 -16.02
C ASN A 75 -7.96 -13.98 -15.99
N LYS A 76 -7.52 -13.09 -16.89
CA LYS A 76 -6.14 -12.60 -16.92
C LYS A 76 -5.87 -11.73 -15.69
N TYR A 77 -6.65 -10.67 -15.50
CA TYR A 77 -6.40 -9.69 -14.44
C TYR A 77 -6.69 -10.24 -13.04
N SER A 78 -7.68 -11.13 -12.87
CA SER A 78 -7.93 -11.77 -11.57
C SER A 78 -6.73 -12.57 -11.07
N LYS A 79 -6.02 -13.28 -11.97
CA LYS A 79 -4.78 -13.99 -11.63
C LYS A 79 -3.67 -13.03 -11.22
N GLU A 80 -3.46 -11.96 -11.98
CA GLU A 80 -2.45 -10.93 -11.67
C GLU A 80 -2.74 -10.29 -10.30
N ILE A 81 -3.99 -9.87 -10.07
CA ILE A 81 -4.43 -9.29 -8.79
C ILE A 81 -4.24 -10.27 -7.64
N THR A 82 -4.54 -11.56 -7.84
CA THR A 82 -4.38 -12.59 -6.82
C THR A 82 -2.91 -12.75 -6.43
N GLN A 83 -2.01 -12.83 -7.42
CA GLN A 83 -0.56 -12.92 -7.18
C GLN A 83 -0.01 -11.69 -6.44
N ILE A 84 -0.43 -10.50 -6.84
CA ILE A 84 -0.06 -9.25 -6.16
C ILE A 84 -0.54 -9.26 -4.71
N SER A 85 -1.79 -9.67 -4.48
CA SER A 85 -2.39 -9.73 -3.15
C SER A 85 -1.67 -10.72 -2.24
N GLU A 86 -1.35 -11.91 -2.74
CA GLU A 86 -0.60 -12.93 -2.01
C GLU A 86 0.80 -12.44 -1.61
N PHE A 87 1.48 -11.76 -2.53
CA PHE A 87 2.80 -11.18 -2.26
C PHE A 87 2.72 -10.11 -1.17
N GLN A 88 1.80 -9.16 -1.28
CA GLN A 88 1.62 -8.08 -0.31
C GLN A 88 1.24 -8.63 1.07
N GLU A 89 0.35 -9.63 1.11
CA GLU A 89 -0.08 -10.27 2.36
C GLU A 89 1.09 -11.02 3.04
N LYS A 90 1.92 -11.71 2.26
CA LYS A 90 3.15 -12.34 2.78
C LYS A 90 4.08 -11.30 3.40
N HIS A 91 4.31 -10.19 2.71
CA HIS A 91 5.14 -9.10 3.23
C HIS A 91 4.57 -8.50 4.52
N ARG A 92 3.25 -8.24 4.56
CA ARG A 92 2.54 -7.75 5.74
C ARG A 92 2.70 -8.70 6.94
N LYS A 93 2.57 -10.01 6.72
CA LYS A 93 2.78 -11.03 7.76
C LYS A 93 4.21 -11.02 8.31
N HIS A 94 5.21 -10.91 7.44
CA HIS A 94 6.61 -10.83 7.86
C HIS A 94 6.84 -9.60 8.74
N LEU A 95 6.31 -8.44 8.34
CA LEU A 95 6.41 -7.21 9.12
C LEU A 95 5.77 -7.36 10.50
N LEU A 96 4.59 -7.96 10.57
CA LEU A 96 3.89 -8.23 11.82
C LEU A 96 4.70 -9.15 12.75
N ILE A 97 5.31 -10.21 12.22
CA ILE A 97 6.16 -11.12 13.00
C ILE A 97 7.36 -10.37 13.58
N HIS A 98 8.05 -9.56 12.77
CA HIS A 98 9.18 -8.76 13.21
C HIS A 98 8.81 -7.82 14.36
N TYR A 99 7.70 -7.10 14.26
CA TYR A 99 7.27 -6.20 15.33
C TYR A 99 6.83 -6.94 16.59
N LYS A 100 6.16 -8.09 16.47
CA LYS A 100 5.82 -8.95 17.63
C LYS A 100 7.08 -9.41 18.37
N GLN A 101 8.11 -9.84 17.63
CA GLN A 101 9.39 -10.25 18.21
C GLN A 101 10.08 -9.07 18.91
N LYS A 102 10.08 -7.89 18.28
CA LYS A 102 10.64 -6.67 18.88
C LYS A 102 9.91 -6.27 20.16
N ALA A 103 8.58 -6.32 20.17
CA ALA A 103 7.76 -6.05 21.34
C ALA A 103 8.06 -7.02 22.49
N ALA A 104 8.10 -8.33 22.21
CA ALA A 104 8.43 -9.34 23.22
C ALA A 104 9.82 -9.12 23.86
N LYS A 105 10.82 -8.75 23.06
CA LYS A 105 12.17 -8.44 23.56
C LYS A 105 12.19 -7.20 24.46
N LEU A 106 11.41 -6.17 24.12
CA LEU A 106 11.26 -4.97 24.95
C LEU A 106 10.53 -5.28 26.26
N GLU A 107 9.46 -6.07 26.22
CA GLU A 107 8.74 -6.52 27.41
C GLU A 107 9.63 -7.33 28.36
N GLU A 108 10.45 -8.25 27.82
CA GLU A 108 11.40 -9.03 28.63
C GLU A 108 12.45 -8.12 29.29
N SER A 109 12.97 -7.15 28.55
CA SER A 109 13.95 -6.18 29.07
C SER A 109 13.35 -5.32 30.19
N LEU A 110 12.10 -4.89 30.03
CA LEU A 110 11.36 -4.12 31.04
C LEU A 110 11.14 -4.95 32.32
N LYS A 111 10.74 -6.22 32.19
CA LYS A 111 10.58 -7.14 33.33
C LYS A 111 11.90 -7.29 34.11
N LYS A 112 13.02 -7.50 33.41
CA LYS A 112 14.35 -7.60 34.04
C LYS A 112 14.73 -6.32 34.80
N ALA A 113 14.55 -5.15 34.18
CA ALA A 113 14.82 -3.87 34.83
C ALA A 113 13.95 -3.65 36.07
N THR A 114 12.66 -4.01 35.99
CA THR A 114 11.72 -3.90 37.12
C THR A 114 12.13 -4.82 38.27
N GLN A 115 12.53 -6.06 37.98
CA GLN A 115 13.04 -7.00 38.99
C GLN A 115 14.33 -6.48 39.66
N GLN A 116 15.25 -5.90 38.89
CA GLN A 116 16.46 -5.29 39.45
C GLN A 116 16.14 -4.13 40.38
N ILE A 117 15.19 -3.25 40.00
CA ILE A 117 14.73 -2.15 40.85
C ILE A 117 14.12 -2.68 42.15
N GLN A 118 13.27 -3.71 42.08
CA GLN A 118 12.68 -4.34 43.25
C GLN A 118 13.73 -4.96 44.18
N GLN A 119 14.74 -5.63 43.63
CA GLN A 119 15.86 -6.18 44.42
C GLN A 119 16.65 -5.08 45.14
N ILE A 120 16.98 -3.99 44.44
CA ILE A 120 17.69 -2.83 45.04
C ILE A 120 16.85 -2.20 46.15
N GLN A 121 15.53 -2.06 45.97
CA GLN A 121 14.64 -1.53 46.99
C GLN A 121 14.54 -2.43 48.23
N CYS A 122 14.57 -3.75 48.05
CA CYS A 122 14.49 -4.71 49.16
C CYS A 122 15.81 -4.85 49.93
N MET A 123 16.95 -4.55 49.29
CA MET A 123 18.29 -4.58 49.92
C MET A 123 18.70 -3.25 50.57
N LYS A 124 17.84 -2.22 50.56
CA LYS A 124 18.10 -0.98 51.30
C LYS A 124 18.05 -1.28 52.82
N PRO A 125 19.12 -1.02 53.60
CA PRO A 125 19.07 -1.12 55.06
C PRO A 125 18.05 -0.12 55.63
N PRO A 126 17.43 -0.40 56.78
CA PRO A 126 16.65 0.62 57.49
C PRO A 126 17.60 1.77 57.83
N GLU A 127 17.40 2.93 57.20
CA GLU A 127 18.00 4.18 57.66
C GLU A 127 17.49 4.44 59.07
N LYS A 128 18.31 4.07 60.07
CA LYS A 128 18.18 4.62 61.42
C LYS A 128 18.56 6.09 61.31
N THR A 129 17.59 6.95 60.98
CA THR A 129 17.67 8.37 61.33
C THR A 129 17.78 8.46 62.86
N PRO A 130 18.86 9.01 63.43
CA PRO A 130 18.90 9.35 64.84
C PRO A 130 17.85 10.44 65.08
N GLN A 131 16.83 10.12 65.88
CA GLN A 131 15.99 11.16 66.47
C GLN A 131 16.89 11.99 67.40
N LEU A 132 17.07 13.27 67.06
CA LEU A 132 17.64 14.24 67.98
C LEU A 132 16.57 14.62 69.03
N PRO A 133 16.94 14.75 70.32
CA PRO A 133 15.96 14.95 71.38
C PRO A 133 15.34 16.35 71.35
N PHE A 134 14.07 16.35 71.69
CA PHE A 134 13.23 17.50 72.00
C PHE A 134 13.96 18.56 72.83
N SER A 135 13.96 19.81 72.35
CA SER A 135 14.13 20.99 73.20
C SER A 135 12.77 21.67 73.32
N SER A 136 12.20 21.59 74.52
CA SER A 136 10.96 22.22 74.93
C SER A 136 11.16 23.74 75.05
N THR A 137 10.40 24.53 74.31
CA THR A 137 10.03 25.87 74.76
C THR A 137 8.59 26.16 74.36
N SER A 138 7.78 26.31 75.40
CA SER A 138 6.37 26.70 75.38
C SER A 138 6.19 28.14 74.87
N ARG A 139 5.32 28.32 73.87
CA ARG A 139 4.10 29.16 73.96
C ARG A 139 3.25 29.08 72.67
N ASN A 140 1.95 28.81 72.87
CA ASN A 140 0.83 28.73 71.91
C ASN A 140 0.19 30.14 71.71
N PRO A 141 -0.88 30.39 70.90
CA PRO A 141 -1.52 29.66 69.78
C PRO A 141 -1.82 30.52 68.50
N PHE A 142 -2.55 29.92 67.53
CA PHE A 142 -3.32 30.49 66.38
C PHE A 142 -2.54 30.52 65.04
N SER A 143 -2.92 29.90 63.91
CA SER A 143 -4.11 29.17 63.43
C SER A 143 -3.73 28.28 62.20
N ILE A 144 -4.43 27.16 61.98
CA ILE A 144 -4.45 26.32 60.75
C ILE A 144 -5.82 26.61 60.07
N PRO A 145 -6.01 26.63 58.72
CA PRO A 145 -5.66 25.50 57.86
C PRO A 145 -5.30 25.70 56.36
N SER A 146 -4.67 24.64 55.83
CA SER A 146 -5.02 23.92 54.59
C SER A 146 -4.13 24.05 53.34
N ARG A 147 -3.37 22.97 53.09
CA ARG A 147 -3.40 22.11 51.88
C ARG A 147 -3.16 22.77 50.49
N LYS A 148 -2.02 22.46 49.86
CA LYS A 148 -1.91 21.51 48.72
C LYS A 148 -0.48 21.44 48.17
N GLN A 149 -0.11 20.22 47.80
CA GLN A 149 1.19 19.78 47.29
C GLN A 149 1.36 20.07 45.79
N ASN A 150 2.63 19.99 45.38
CA ASN A 150 3.13 19.39 44.13
C ASN A 150 3.29 20.32 42.91
N GLY A 151 4.50 20.86 42.78
CA GLY A 151 5.10 21.15 41.48
C GLY A 151 5.99 19.97 41.04
N TYR A 152 5.96 19.61 39.77
CA TYR A 152 7.14 19.74 38.89
C TYR A 152 6.81 19.34 37.44
N SER A 153 7.01 20.33 36.57
CA SER A 153 7.61 20.27 35.22
C SER A 153 7.38 19.03 34.34
N SER A 154 6.48 19.17 33.36
CA SER A 154 6.37 18.32 32.18
C SER A 154 7.33 18.77 31.08
N TYR A 155 8.24 17.89 30.64
CA TYR A 155 8.90 18.00 29.34
C TYR A 155 8.12 17.17 28.29
N PRO A 156 7.93 17.64 27.05
CA PRO A 156 7.19 16.89 26.04
C PRO A 156 8.08 15.83 25.38
N LEU A 157 7.73 14.56 25.55
CA LEU A 157 8.20 13.48 24.67
C LEU A 157 7.49 13.63 23.33
N HIS A 158 8.22 14.04 22.29
CA HIS A 158 7.79 13.89 20.90
C HIS A 158 7.62 12.39 20.62
N SER A 159 6.37 11.92 20.67
CA SER A 159 6.01 10.59 20.20
C SER A 159 5.64 10.67 18.73
N SER A 160 6.57 10.30 17.86
CA SER A 160 6.30 10.10 16.43
C SER A 160 5.58 8.77 16.24
N HIS A 161 4.32 8.70 16.66
CA HIS A 161 3.41 7.68 16.16
C HIS A 161 2.85 8.20 14.83
N PRO A 162 2.94 7.44 13.72
CA PRO A 162 2.11 7.74 12.56
C PRO A 162 0.66 7.58 13.01
N SER A 163 -0.08 8.68 12.95
CA SER A 163 -1.51 8.70 13.20
C SER A 163 -2.18 7.75 12.21
N ALA A 164 -3.17 6.96 12.65
CA ALA A 164 -3.87 5.96 11.84
C ALA A 164 -4.75 6.57 10.72
N SER A 165 -4.47 7.80 10.31
CA SER A 165 -5.21 8.59 9.32
C SER A 165 -4.32 9.13 8.20
N GLU A 166 -3.03 8.80 8.16
CA GLU A 166 -2.22 9.04 6.97
C GLU A 166 -2.71 8.10 5.85
N THR A 167 -3.22 8.71 4.80
CA THR A 167 -3.59 8.05 3.56
C THR A 167 -2.40 7.22 3.12
N VAL A 168 -2.59 5.92 2.87
CA VAL A 168 -1.51 5.05 2.41
C VAL A 168 -1.07 5.55 1.04
N GLU A 169 -0.03 6.38 0.99
CA GLU A 169 0.56 6.86 -0.25
C GLU A 169 1.11 5.61 -0.98
N ALA A 170 0.68 5.42 -2.23
CA ALA A 170 1.07 4.26 -3.00
C ALA A 170 2.59 4.26 -3.20
N MET A 171 3.24 3.12 -3.03
CA MET A 171 4.68 3.00 -3.27
C MET A 171 4.96 3.28 -4.75
N GLU A 172 5.66 4.39 -5.04
CA GLU A 172 6.11 4.67 -6.40
C GLU A 172 7.29 3.75 -6.75
N ILE A 173 7.20 3.09 -7.91
CA ILE A 173 8.27 2.25 -8.44
C ILE A 173 9.09 3.13 -9.39
N ASP A 174 10.40 3.23 -9.15
CA ASP A 174 11.31 3.97 -10.01
C ASP A 174 11.29 3.38 -11.43
N PRO A 175 10.99 4.18 -12.47
CA PRO A 175 10.98 3.72 -13.85
C PRO A 175 12.38 3.35 -14.38
N VAL A 176 13.47 3.71 -13.68
CA VAL A 176 14.83 3.40 -14.10
C VAL A 176 15.10 1.89 -13.94
N PRO A 177 15.48 1.18 -15.02
CA PRO A 177 15.80 -0.25 -14.93
C PRO A 177 17.01 -0.48 -14.01
N SER A 178 16.86 -1.41 -13.07
CA SER A 178 17.94 -1.81 -12.16
C SER A 178 19.17 -2.25 -12.96
N PRO A 179 20.39 -1.77 -12.64
CA PRO A 179 21.60 -2.27 -13.28
C PRO A 179 21.72 -3.75 -12.97
N MET A 180 21.56 -4.60 -14.01
CA MET A 180 21.69 -6.04 -13.88
C MET A 180 23.09 -6.38 -13.35
N ARG A 181 23.19 -6.88 -12.12
CA ARG A 181 24.40 -7.61 -11.70
C ARG A 181 24.47 -8.86 -12.55
N LYS A 182 25.44 -8.93 -13.45
CA LYS A 182 25.83 -10.18 -14.09
C LYS A 182 26.28 -11.14 -12.97
N VAL A 183 25.56 -12.24 -12.82
CA VAL A 183 25.96 -13.41 -12.00
C VAL A 183 26.82 -14.31 -12.86
#